data_AF-A0A0F9HPH0-F1
#
_entry.id   AF-A0A0F9HPH0-F1
#
_cell.length_a   1.000
_cell.length_b   1.000
_cell.length_c   1.000
_cell.angle_alpha   90.00
_cell.angle_beta   90.00
_cell.angle_gamma   90.00
#
_symmetry.space_group_name_H-M   'P 1'
#
loop_
_entity.id
_entity.type
_entity.pdbx_description
1 polymer ?
#
loop_
_entity_poly.entity_id
_entity_poly.type
_entity_poly.pdbx_seq_one_letter_code
_entity_poly.pdbx_strand_id
1 'polypeptide(L)'
;MSEPLIHIERVRPPWRKIRLTECGRVLGDVAAAISFDEAVKKINKEGIQRASFSLCMSCFERVRYGQRSWDENPTAVMHRDNTTKREDLLSEELRALSILFGRHEDEYKSIFKGLQEVVDLSKRRKGRN
;
A
#
# COMPACT_ATOMS: atom_id res chain seq x y z
N MET A 1 -30.09 15.46 6.50
CA MET A 1 -28.63 15.47 6.26
C MET A 1 -28.21 14.02 6.14
N SER A 2 -27.51 13.62 5.08
CA SER A 2 -26.97 12.26 4.98
C SER A 2 -25.96 12.06 6.09
N GLU A 3 -26.10 11.01 6.90
CA GLU A 3 -25.10 10.65 7.89
C GLU A 3 -23.70 10.55 7.23
N PRO A 4 -22.65 11.04 7.89
CA PRO A 4 -21.31 10.96 7.34
C PRO A 4 -20.90 9.49 7.15
N LEU A 5 -20.49 9.14 5.93
CA LEU A 5 -20.01 7.80 5.61
C LEU A 5 -18.73 7.49 6.38
N ILE A 6 -18.63 6.25 6.86
CA ILE A 6 -17.44 5.71 7.51
C ILE A 6 -16.44 5.26 6.44
N HIS A 7 -15.21 5.72 6.59
CA HIS A 7 -14.09 5.29 5.75
C HIS A 7 -13.26 4.21 6.42
N ILE A 8 -12.41 3.54 5.65
CA ILE A 8 -11.57 2.45 6.16
C ILE A 8 -10.14 2.90 5.99
N GLU A 9 -9.35 2.82 7.06
CA GLU A 9 -7.94 3.18 7.03
C GLU A 9 -7.16 2.21 6.14
N ARG A 10 -6.29 2.80 5.32
CA ARG A 10 -5.42 2.07 4.41
C ARG A 10 -4.17 1.58 5.14
N VAL A 11 -3.83 0.31 4.99
CA VAL A 11 -2.52 -0.22 5.38
C VAL A 11 -1.41 0.51 4.62
N ARG A 12 -0.39 0.94 5.35
CA ARG A 12 0.73 1.71 4.83
C ARG A 12 2.07 1.09 5.26
N PRO A 13 3.16 1.36 4.53
CA PRO A 13 4.50 1.07 5.01
C PRO A 13 4.77 1.80 6.35
N PRO A 14 5.57 1.22 7.25
CA PRO A 14 5.76 1.75 8.60
C PRO A 14 6.39 3.14 8.62
N TRP A 15 7.25 3.46 7.64
CA TRP A 15 7.92 4.75 7.52
C TRP A 15 7.03 5.89 6.97
N ARG A 16 5.90 5.58 6.34
CA ARG A 16 5.06 6.61 5.70
C ARG A 16 4.20 7.33 6.72
N LYS A 17 4.35 8.66 6.84
CA LYS A 17 3.62 9.44 7.86
C LYS A 17 2.17 9.76 7.46
N ILE A 18 1.91 9.92 6.17
CA ILE A 18 0.58 10.28 5.67
C ILE A 18 -0.36 9.10 5.86
N ARG A 19 -1.45 9.33 6.59
CA ARG A 19 -2.53 8.35 6.78
C ARG A 19 -3.61 8.60 5.74
N LEU A 20 -3.90 7.57 4.95
CA LEU A 20 -4.92 7.61 3.92
C LEU A 20 -6.02 6.60 4.24
N THR A 21 -7.18 6.85 3.68
CA THR A 21 -8.27 5.89 3.61
C THR A 21 -8.09 4.98 2.39
N GLU A 22 -8.78 3.84 2.36
CA GLU A 22 -8.76 2.92 1.23
C GLU A 22 -9.18 3.59 -0.07
N CYS A 23 -10.15 4.52 -0.02
CA CYS A 23 -10.57 5.34 -1.17
C CYS A 23 -9.60 6.49 -1.52
N GLY A 24 -8.50 6.68 -0.79
CA GLY A 24 -7.43 7.62 -1.13
C GLY A 24 -7.56 9.02 -0.53
N ARG A 25 -8.57 9.29 0.28
CA ARG A 25 -8.68 10.55 1.05
C ARG A 25 -7.72 10.56 2.23
N VAL A 26 -7.22 11.73 2.61
CA VAL A 26 -6.43 11.88 3.84
C VAL A 26 -7.35 11.61 5.04
N LEU A 27 -6.83 10.92 6.05
CA LEU A 27 -7.61 10.50 7.21
C LEU A 27 -8.19 11.69 7.99
N GLY A 28 -7.52 12.85 7.97
CA GLY A 28 -8.01 14.09 8.59
C GLY A 28 -9.16 14.77 7.84
N ASP A 29 -9.41 14.41 6.58
CA ASP A 29 -10.46 15.02 5.73
C ASP A 29 -11.79 14.27 5.79
N VAL A 30 -11.86 13.17 6.54
CA VAL A 30 -13.05 12.33 6.66
C VAL A 30 -13.65 12.42 8.06
N ALA A 31 -14.98 12.47 8.13
CA ALA A 31 -15.70 12.63 9.39
C ALA A 31 -15.59 11.39 10.31
N ALA A 32 -15.47 10.20 9.73
CA ALA A 32 -15.28 8.96 10.46
C ALA A 32 -14.40 7.98 9.67
N ALA A 33 -13.52 7.29 10.38
CA ALA A 33 -12.72 6.21 9.82
C ALA A 33 -12.53 5.09 10.84
N ILE A 34 -12.51 3.85 10.35
CA ILE A 34 -12.26 2.64 11.11
C ILE A 34 -11.10 1.86 10.49
N SER A 35 -10.46 0.99 11.25
CA SER A 35 -9.49 0.01 10.73
C SER A 35 -10.19 -1.07 9.88
N PHE A 36 -9.39 -1.83 9.14
CA PHE A 36 -9.90 -2.96 8.37
C PHE A 36 -10.54 -4.04 9.25
N ASP A 37 -9.92 -4.38 10.37
CA ASP A 37 -10.46 -5.39 11.29
C ASP A 37 -11.81 -4.95 11.87
N GLU A 38 -11.97 -3.66 12.16
CA GLU A 38 -13.24 -3.08 12.58
C GLU A 38 -14.28 -3.12 11.46
N ALA A 39 -13.88 -2.88 10.21
CA ALA A 39 -14.76 -3.01 9.06
C ALA A 39 -15.25 -4.46 8.88
N VAL A 40 -14.34 -5.44 9.00
CA VAL A 40 -14.69 -6.87 8.95
C VAL A 40 -15.65 -7.24 10.09
N LYS A 41 -15.37 -6.81 11.33
CA LYS A 41 -16.26 -7.03 12.48
C LYS A 41 -17.64 -6.41 12.25
N LYS A 42 -17.70 -5.20 11.68
CA LYS A 42 -18.95 -4.53 11.34
C LYS A 42 -19.75 -5.29 10.28
N ILE A 43 -19.10 -5.72 9.20
CA ILE A 43 -19.72 -6.51 8.13
C ILE A 43 -20.25 -7.84 8.69
N ASN A 44 -19.48 -8.52 9.53
CA ASN A 44 -19.90 -9.77 10.17
C ASN A 44 -21.09 -9.58 11.12
N LYS A 45 -21.14 -8.46 11.85
CA LYS A 45 -22.22 -8.15 12.80
C LYS A 45 -23.51 -7.71 12.11
N GLU A 46 -23.42 -6.84 11.12
CA GLU A 46 -24.59 -6.18 10.49
C GLU A 46 -25.08 -6.92 9.24
N GLY A 47 -24.18 -7.67 8.59
CA GLY A 47 -24.38 -8.21 7.25
C GLY A 47 -24.03 -7.19 6.16
N ILE A 48 -23.69 -7.71 4.97
CA ILE A 48 -23.23 -6.95 3.80
C ILE A 48 -24.16 -5.76 3.47
N GLN A 49 -25.48 -5.99 3.42
CA GLN A 49 -26.45 -4.96 3.04
C GLN A 49 -26.54 -3.81 4.04
N ARG A 50 -26.50 -4.09 5.34
CA ARG A 50 -26.61 -3.04 6.36
C ARG A 50 -25.29 -2.27 6.49
N ALA A 51 -24.17 -2.97 6.41
CA ALA A 51 -22.85 -2.35 6.42
C ALA A 51 -22.64 -1.40 5.22
N SER A 52 -23.18 -1.71 4.03
CA SER A 52 -23.02 -0.85 2.84
C SER A 52 -23.72 0.50 2.94
N PHE A 53 -24.73 0.68 3.80
CA PHE A 53 -25.38 1.98 4.00
C PHE A 53 -24.55 2.96 4.82
N SER A 54 -23.59 2.46 5.62
CA SER A 54 -22.79 3.30 6.52
C SER A 54 -21.33 3.41 6.10
N LEU A 55 -20.84 2.52 5.22
CA LEU A 55 -19.47 2.54 4.73
C LEU A 55 -19.36 3.26 3.38
N CYS A 56 -18.26 3.97 3.16
CA CYS A 56 -17.92 4.48 1.84
C CYS A 56 -17.82 3.31 0.83
N MET A 57 -18.59 3.37 -0.27
CA MET A 57 -18.67 2.29 -1.26
C MET A 57 -17.30 1.86 -1.80
N SER A 58 -16.39 2.81 -2.07
CA SER A 58 -15.03 2.48 -2.53
C SER A 58 -14.19 1.77 -1.47
N CYS A 59 -14.38 2.11 -0.19
CA CYS A 59 -13.73 1.41 0.92
C CYS A 59 -14.33 0.01 1.11
N PHE A 60 -15.66 -0.10 1.03
CA PHE A 60 -16.40 -1.35 1.16
C PHE A 60 -16.01 -2.39 0.10
N GLU A 61 -15.97 -1.98 -1.17
CA GLU A 61 -15.52 -2.85 -2.27
C GLU A 61 -14.10 -3.36 -2.01
N ARG A 62 -13.19 -2.50 -1.56
CA ARG A 62 -11.81 -2.90 -1.25
C ARG A 62 -11.73 -3.88 -0.07
N VAL A 63 -12.59 -3.74 0.92
CA VAL A 63 -12.67 -4.71 2.02
C VAL A 63 -13.14 -6.08 1.54
N ARG A 64 -14.09 -6.11 0.61
CA ARG A 64 -14.60 -7.36 0.03
C ARG A 64 -13.52 -8.18 -0.69
N TYR A 65 -12.53 -7.52 -1.30
CA TYR A 65 -11.40 -8.18 -1.95
C TYR A 65 -10.24 -8.53 -1.01
N GLY A 66 -10.37 -8.22 0.28
CA GLY A 66 -9.35 -8.43 1.30
C GLY A 66 -8.26 -7.34 1.26
N GLN A 67 -7.84 -6.91 2.44
CA GLN A 67 -6.65 -6.07 2.58
C GLN A 67 -5.43 -6.96 2.79
N ARG A 68 -4.29 -6.53 2.27
CA ARG A 68 -3.01 -7.17 2.51
C ARG A 68 -2.33 -6.42 3.64
N SER A 69 -1.90 -7.13 4.68
CA SER A 69 -1.05 -6.52 5.70
C SER A 69 0.32 -6.20 5.10
N TRP A 70 1.03 -5.26 5.71
CA TRP A 70 2.40 -4.95 5.32
C TRP A 70 3.31 -6.18 5.45
N ASP A 71 3.13 -6.94 6.53
CA ASP A 71 3.97 -8.09 6.86
C ASP A 71 3.72 -9.29 5.94
N GLU A 72 2.49 -9.47 5.43
CA GLU A 72 2.16 -10.55 4.49
C GLU A 72 2.59 -10.25 3.05
N ASN A 73 2.40 -9.01 2.59
CA ASN A 73 2.67 -8.67 1.19
C ASN A 73 3.05 -7.18 1.02
N PRO A 74 4.29 -6.81 1.39
CA PRO A 74 4.75 -5.42 1.31
C PRO A 74 4.77 -4.92 -0.13
N THR A 75 5.09 -5.78 -1.11
CA THR A 75 5.11 -5.44 -2.53
C THR A 75 3.73 -4.99 -3.03
N ALA A 76 2.66 -5.64 -2.59
CA ALA A 76 1.32 -5.26 -2.99
C ALA A 76 0.84 -3.96 -2.34
N VAL A 77 1.24 -3.72 -1.07
CA VAL A 77 1.01 -2.44 -0.40
C VAL A 77 1.72 -1.32 -1.16
N MET A 78 2.99 -1.52 -1.53
CA MET A 78 3.79 -0.55 -2.30
C MET A 78 3.23 -0.32 -3.71
N HIS A 79 2.91 -1.39 -4.46
CA HIS A 79 2.40 -1.29 -5.82
C HIS A 79 1.12 -0.46 -5.88
N ARG A 80 0.20 -0.68 -4.92
CA ARG A 80 -1.05 0.07 -4.82
C ARG A 80 -0.79 1.58 -4.68
N ASP A 81 0.23 1.97 -3.94
CA ASP A 81 0.51 3.37 -3.67
C ASP A 81 1.32 4.06 -4.80
N ASN A 82 2.09 3.29 -5.57
CA ASN A 82 2.83 3.81 -6.73
C ASN A 82 1.95 4.08 -7.96
N THR A 83 0.69 3.61 -7.99
CA THR A 83 -0.24 3.92 -9.09
C THR A 83 -0.71 5.37 -9.09
N THR A 84 -0.65 6.04 -7.94
CA THR A 84 -0.88 7.47 -7.84
C THR A 84 0.40 8.21 -8.20
N LYS A 85 0.39 8.98 -9.30
CA LYS A 85 1.48 9.87 -9.75
C LYS A 85 1.80 10.99 -8.75
N ARG A 86 2.23 10.64 -7.53
CA ARG A 86 2.66 11.59 -6.50
C ARG A 86 4.17 11.52 -6.40
N GLU A 87 4.85 12.47 -7.04
CA GLU A 87 6.31 12.61 -7.00
C GLU A 87 6.84 12.66 -5.56
N ASP A 88 6.08 13.27 -4.64
CA ASP A 88 6.41 13.35 -3.22
C ASP A 88 6.54 11.96 -2.56
N LEU A 89 5.65 11.02 -2.91
CA LEU A 89 5.71 9.67 -2.36
C LEU A 89 6.97 8.95 -2.83
N LEU A 90 7.29 9.05 -4.12
CA LEU A 90 8.51 8.45 -4.66
C LEU A 90 9.77 9.04 -4.02
N SER A 91 9.78 10.35 -3.77
CA SER A 91 10.89 11.02 -3.08
C SER A 91 11.08 10.51 -1.65
N GLU A 92 9.98 10.34 -0.89
CA GLU A 92 10.02 9.76 0.46
C GLU A 92 10.54 8.31 0.44
N GLU A 93 10.09 7.48 -0.52
CA GLU A 93 10.58 6.10 -0.67
C GLU A 93 12.08 6.05 -0.97
N LEU A 94 12.56 6.89 -1.90
CA LEU A 94 13.98 6.96 -2.24
C LEU A 94 14.83 7.46 -1.06
N ARG A 95 14.33 8.40 -0.28
CA ARG A 95 14.99 8.85 0.97
C ARG A 95 15.05 7.74 2.00
N ALA A 96 13.95 7.01 2.21
CA ALA A 96 13.92 5.90 3.16
C ALA A 96 14.94 4.81 2.77
N LEU A 97 14.97 4.44 1.48
CA LEU A 97 15.97 3.50 0.95
C LEU A 97 17.39 4.02 1.11
N SER A 98 17.66 5.30 0.81
CA SER A 98 18.98 5.89 0.97
C SER A 98 19.48 5.85 2.42
N ILE A 99 18.60 6.15 3.39
CA ILE A 99 18.95 6.06 4.82
C ILE A 99 19.23 4.61 5.22
N LEU A 100 18.42 3.65 4.75
CA LEU A 100 18.60 2.23 5.03
C LEU A 100 19.96 1.75 4.49
N PHE A 101 20.27 2.06 3.23
CA PHE A 101 21.54 1.71 2.61
C PHE A 101 22.72 2.36 3.32
N GLY A 102 22.63 3.64 3.68
CA GLY A 102 23.71 4.33 4.38
C GLY A 102 24.03 3.75 5.76
N ARG A 103 23.07 3.08 6.40
CA ARG A 103 23.26 2.44 7.73
C ARG A 103 23.72 0.99 7.67
N HIS A 104 23.50 0.31 6.55
CA HIS A 104 23.72 -1.12 6.39
C HIS A 104 24.47 -1.44 5.10
N GLU A 105 25.38 -0.56 4.68
CA GLU A 105 26.04 -0.62 3.37
C GLU A 105 26.71 -1.97 3.10
N ASP A 106 27.35 -2.51 4.14
CA ASP A 106 28.05 -3.79 4.18
C ASP A 106 27.13 -5.00 3.90
N GLU A 107 25.87 -4.95 4.33
CA GLU A 107 24.87 -5.99 4.05
C GLU A 107 24.48 -5.99 2.57
N TYR A 108 24.36 -4.81 1.97
CA TYR A 108 23.85 -4.65 0.60
C TYR A 108 24.93 -4.68 -0.49
N LYS A 109 26.20 -4.47 -0.14
CA LYS A 109 27.33 -4.49 -1.10
C LYS A 109 27.38 -5.76 -1.95
N SER A 110 27.21 -6.93 -1.33
CA SER A 110 27.24 -8.22 -2.04
C SER A 110 26.05 -8.39 -2.99
N ILE A 111 24.87 -7.93 -2.57
CA ILE A 111 23.63 -7.96 -3.36
C ILE A 111 23.76 -7.07 -4.59
N PHE A 112 24.27 -5.84 -4.44
CA PHE A 112 24.48 -4.93 -5.57
C PHE A 112 25.50 -5.47 -6.57
N LYS A 113 26.61 -6.02 -6.08
CA LYS A 113 27.60 -6.67 -6.93
C LYS A 113 26.95 -7.80 -7.73
N GLY A 114 26.17 -8.65 -7.07
CA GLY A 114 25.40 -9.71 -7.74
C GLY A 114 24.45 -9.16 -8.81
N LEU A 115 23.67 -8.12 -8.50
CA LEU A 115 22.72 -7.49 -9.44
C LEU A 115 23.40 -6.85 -10.66
N GLN A 116 24.56 -6.22 -10.48
CA GLN A 116 25.35 -5.66 -11.58
C GLN A 116 25.97 -6.75 -12.46
N GLU A 117 26.31 -7.89 -11.86
CA GLU A 117 26.88 -9.05 -12.55
C GLU A 117 25.81 -9.94 -13.23
N VAL A 118 24.52 -9.78 -12.91
CA VAL A 118 23.44 -10.47 -13.63
C VAL A 118 23.41 -9.98 -15.08
N VAL A 119 24.02 -10.78 -15.95
CA VAL A 119 24.02 -10.58 -17.40
C VAL A 119 22.57 -10.55 -17.89
N ASP A 120 22.22 -9.49 -18.59
CA ASP A 120 20.93 -9.33 -19.25
C ASP A 120 20.74 -10.41 -20.33
N LEU A 121 20.10 -11.53 -19.95
CA LEU A 121 19.85 -12.68 -20.82
C LEU A 121 18.94 -12.35 -22.01
N SER A 122 18.24 -11.21 -21.98
CA SER A 122 17.40 -10.76 -23.10
C SER A 122 18.24 -10.46 -24.36
N LYS A 123 19.49 -10.05 -24.20
CA LYS A 123 20.42 -9.80 -25.33
C LYS A 123 20.97 -11.08 -25.95
N ARG A 124 21.02 -12.19 -25.21
CA ARG A 124 21.57 -13.47 -25.68
C ARG A 124 20.66 -14.21 -26.67
N ARG A 125 19.36 -13.88 -26.69
CA ARG A 125 18.37 -14.54 -27.56
C ARG A 125 18.37 -14.03 -29.01
N LYS A 126 19.00 -12.89 -29.30
CA LYS A 126 19.08 -12.29 -30.64
C LYS A 126 20.25 -12.78 -31.52
N GLY A 127 21.17 -13.59 -30.99
CA GLY A 127 22.34 -14.10 -31.72
C GLY A 127 22.25 -15.56 -32.17
N ARG A 128 21.07 -16.17 -32.08
CA ARG A 128 20.79 -17.55 -32.52
C ARG A 128 19.63 -17.52 -33.52
N ASN A 129 19.88 -16.96 -34.70
CA ASN A 129 19.11 -17.16 -35.93
C ASN A 129 20.08 -17.04 -37.10
#